data_AF-A0A482TCR3-F1
#
_entry.id   AF-A0A482TCR3-F1
#
_cell.length_a   1.000
_cell.length_b   1.000
_cell.length_c   1.000
_cell.angle_alpha   90.00
_cell.angle_beta   90.00
_cell.angle_gamma   90.00
#
_symmetry.space_group_name_H-M   'P 1'
#
loop_
_entity.id
_entity.type
_entity.pdbx_description
1 polymer ?
#
loop_
_entity_poly.entity_id
_entity_poly.type
_entity_poly.pdbx_seq_one_letter_code
_entity_poly.pdbx_strand_id
1 'polypeptide(L)'
;MATVAERVGMDPERLWGSAMVAVLVALIGGSLAFPELVYDRFIWHYFWGPVQADANSAVCAVRTGGVTQYLTSASACAEAAEPVAYPGYTLVSEVGYMLTLLFALTGVVFLMRRLDIGTDRNFFYSLLPFMFFGGALRVVEDANDTAAVAESIITYPLNTLVISPVIYFTVFLVTLGAIAVAVALEHTDVTDSYERPLFAIGVVVLGLTLAYLFSLAINGAQGVEFHPQVLVVMLAGATLSAAATWWLIERFAPQINSGTETIGLVIIWGHAVDGVANVIGLDWMTELGAGPNLVPKHPVNQFVVDFTASTLPAPIHAITGDAWPFLLVKLVAATFVVWVFEEGIFEESPRYTMLLLIAVLAVGLGPGTRDMLRATFGV
;
A
#
# COMPACT_ATOMS: atom_id res chain seq x y z
N MET A 1 10.03 0.60 34.43
CA MET A 1 8.67 1.15 34.68
C MET A 1 7.68 0.03 34.39
N ALA A 2 6.71 -0.23 35.28
CA ALA A 2 5.71 -1.26 35.04
C ALA A 2 4.87 -0.94 33.78
N THR A 3 4.65 -1.95 32.94
CA THR A 3 3.82 -1.82 31.72
C THR A 3 2.36 -1.53 32.08
N VAL A 4 1.57 -0.99 31.14
CA VAL A 4 0.13 -0.74 31.39
C VAL A 4 -0.60 -2.03 31.77
N ALA A 5 -0.25 -3.15 31.11
CA ALA A 5 -0.76 -4.48 31.43
C ALA A 5 -0.48 -4.89 32.89
N GLU A 6 0.75 -4.68 33.36
CA GLU A 6 1.14 -4.96 34.76
C GLU A 6 0.38 -4.09 35.76
N ARG A 7 0.12 -2.82 35.45
CA ARG A 7 -0.62 -1.90 36.34
C ARG A 7 -2.09 -2.27 36.47
N VAL A 8 -2.68 -2.81 35.40
CA VAL A 8 -4.10 -3.19 35.35
C VAL A 8 -4.30 -4.67 35.73
N GLY A 9 -3.23 -5.44 35.87
CA GLY A 9 -3.29 -6.87 36.21
C GLY A 9 -3.93 -7.73 35.11
N MET A 10 -3.85 -7.28 33.85
CA MET A 10 -4.42 -7.97 32.69
C MET A 10 -3.33 -8.46 31.76
N ASP A 11 -3.56 -9.63 31.15
CA ASP A 11 -2.75 -10.11 30.03
C ASP A 11 -2.79 -9.11 28.85
N PRO A 12 -1.65 -8.83 28.16
CA PRO A 12 -1.60 -7.87 27.07
C PRO A 12 -2.60 -8.12 25.93
N GLU A 13 -2.85 -9.38 25.55
CA GLU A 13 -3.79 -9.72 24.48
C GLU A 13 -5.23 -9.41 24.92
N ARG A 14 -5.57 -9.73 26.17
CA ARG A 14 -6.89 -9.40 26.75
C ARG A 14 -7.10 -7.90 26.89
N LEU A 15 -6.05 -7.17 27.29
CA LEU A 15 -6.11 -5.71 27.41
C LEU A 15 -6.36 -5.08 26.03
N TRP A 16 -5.59 -5.51 25.01
CA TRP A 16 -5.79 -5.08 23.63
C TRP A 16 -7.21 -5.39 23.13
N GLY A 17 -7.69 -6.62 23.33
CA GLY A 17 -9.05 -7.01 22.93
C GLY A 17 -10.13 -6.19 23.63
N SER A 18 -9.97 -5.93 24.93
CA SER A 18 -10.91 -5.10 25.69
C SER A 18 -10.92 -3.64 25.22
N ALA A 19 -9.75 -3.07 24.88
CA ALA A 19 -9.63 -1.73 24.33
C ALA A 19 -10.30 -1.64 22.95
N MET A 20 -10.10 -2.65 22.09
CA MET A 20 -10.77 -2.73 20.79
C MET A 20 -12.29 -2.73 20.94
N VAL A 21 -12.83 -3.58 21.81
CA VAL A 21 -14.28 -3.65 22.08
C VAL A 21 -14.79 -2.33 22.64
N ALA A 22 -14.08 -1.71 23.58
CA ALA A 22 -14.47 -0.42 24.16
C ALA A 22 -14.53 0.69 23.10
N VAL A 23 -13.54 0.77 22.20
CA VAL A 23 -13.53 1.74 21.10
C VAL A 23 -14.69 1.47 20.13
N LEU A 24 -14.92 0.22 19.74
CA LEU A 24 -16.03 -0.15 18.85
C LEU A 24 -17.39 0.20 19.48
N VAL A 25 -17.59 -0.11 20.76
CA VAL A 25 -18.83 0.24 21.48
C VAL A 25 -19.00 1.75 21.57
N ALA A 26 -17.94 2.51 21.81
CA ALA A 26 -18.00 3.97 21.85
C ALA A 26 -18.34 4.57 20.48
N LEU A 27 -17.74 4.06 19.39
CA LEU A 27 -18.00 4.54 18.03
C LEU A 27 -19.40 4.14 17.57
N ILE A 28 -19.75 2.85 17.64
CA ILE A 28 -21.07 2.34 17.19
C ILE A 28 -22.18 2.91 18.07
N GLY A 29 -22.02 2.83 19.40
CA GLY A 29 -22.99 3.38 20.35
C GLY A 29 -23.13 4.89 20.21
N GLY A 30 -22.02 5.61 20.00
CA GLY A 30 -22.01 7.04 19.73
C GLY A 30 -22.71 7.40 18.43
N SER A 31 -22.47 6.65 17.34
CA SER A 31 -23.16 6.86 16.06
C SER A 31 -24.67 6.64 16.14
N LEU A 32 -25.12 5.70 16.98
CA LEU A 32 -26.55 5.43 17.18
C LEU A 32 -27.21 6.44 18.11
N ALA A 33 -26.53 6.84 19.20
CA ALA A 33 -27.08 7.77 20.19
C ALA A 33 -26.99 9.24 19.75
N PHE A 34 -25.94 9.60 18.99
CA PHE A 34 -25.64 10.96 18.56
C PHE A 34 -25.20 10.98 17.08
N PRO A 35 -26.09 10.62 16.13
CA PRO A 35 -25.74 10.44 14.72
C PRO A 35 -25.14 11.71 14.10
N GLU A 36 -25.68 12.89 14.40
CA GLU A 36 -25.14 14.15 13.84
C GLU A 36 -23.72 14.46 14.32
N LEU A 37 -23.39 14.15 15.58
CA LEU A 37 -22.09 14.47 16.19
C LEU A 37 -21.03 13.43 15.86
N VAL A 38 -21.35 12.14 16.04
CA VAL A 38 -20.38 11.06 15.96
C VAL A 38 -20.32 10.49 14.55
N TYR A 39 -21.46 10.26 13.92
CA TYR A 39 -21.48 9.74 12.55
C TYR A 39 -21.25 10.87 11.55
N ASP A 40 -22.18 11.81 11.39
CA ASP A 40 -22.14 12.80 10.30
C ASP A 40 -20.90 13.70 10.36
N ARG A 41 -20.65 14.36 11.50
CA ARG A 41 -19.55 15.34 11.65
C ARG A 41 -18.18 14.73 11.92
N PHE A 42 -18.08 13.44 12.25
CA PHE A 42 -16.80 12.80 12.57
C PHE A 42 -16.51 11.60 11.68
N ILE A 43 -17.20 10.46 11.84
CA ILE A 43 -16.91 9.24 11.07
C ILE A 43 -17.14 9.47 9.58
N TRP A 44 -18.30 10.02 9.22
CA TRP A 44 -18.65 10.31 7.84
C TRP A 44 -17.76 11.41 7.28
N HIS A 45 -17.70 12.59 7.91
CA HIS A 45 -16.93 13.70 7.37
C HIS A 45 -15.43 13.39 7.14
N TYR A 46 -14.77 12.67 8.06
CA TYR A 46 -13.32 12.43 7.96
C TYR A 46 -12.93 11.08 7.35
N PHE A 47 -13.77 10.05 7.42
CA PHE A 47 -13.37 8.69 7.00
C PHE A 47 -14.22 8.16 5.85
N TRP A 48 -15.55 8.21 5.95
CA TRP A 48 -16.43 7.55 4.96
C TRP A 48 -16.87 8.45 3.79
N GLY A 49 -17.15 9.72 4.06
CA GLY A 49 -17.53 10.74 3.08
C GLY A 49 -16.50 10.93 1.96
N PRO A 50 -15.19 11.01 2.26
CA PRO A 50 -14.15 11.05 1.24
C PRO A 50 -14.19 9.83 0.30
N VAL A 51 -14.37 8.62 0.86
CA VAL A 51 -14.48 7.38 0.09
C VAL A 51 -15.74 7.37 -0.77
N GLN A 52 -16.87 7.88 -0.26
CA GLN A 52 -18.10 7.98 -1.06
C GLN A 52 -17.99 8.99 -2.19
N ALA A 53 -17.31 10.12 -1.97
CA ALA A 53 -17.07 11.12 -3.01
C ALA A 53 -16.21 10.52 -4.13
N ASP A 54 -15.13 9.83 -3.76
CA ASP A 54 -14.20 9.17 -4.68
C ASP A 54 -14.91 8.06 -5.50
N ALA A 55 -15.66 7.20 -4.81
CA ALA A 55 -16.41 6.10 -5.43
C ALA A 55 -17.51 6.53 -6.42
N ASN A 56 -17.89 7.81 -6.42
CA ASN A 56 -18.86 8.38 -7.34
C ASN A 56 -18.24 9.44 -8.26
N SER A 57 -16.90 9.52 -8.32
CA SER A 57 -16.14 10.51 -9.11
C SER A 57 -16.62 11.96 -8.88
N ALA A 58 -17.01 12.26 -7.64
CA ALA A 58 -17.55 13.56 -7.25
C ALA A 58 -16.44 14.50 -6.77
N VAL A 59 -16.61 15.81 -6.96
CA VAL A 59 -15.68 16.81 -6.42
C VAL A 59 -15.74 16.84 -4.90
N CYS A 60 -16.94 16.68 -4.32
CA CYS A 60 -17.14 16.48 -2.89
C CYS A 60 -18.47 15.74 -2.64
N ALA A 61 -18.60 15.18 -1.44
CA ALA A 61 -19.86 14.69 -0.90
C ALA A 61 -20.31 15.60 0.23
N VAL A 62 -21.62 15.85 0.33
CA VAL A 62 -22.24 16.64 1.40
C VAL A 62 -23.29 15.80 2.11
N ARG A 63 -23.46 16.00 3.42
CA ARG A 63 -24.43 15.23 4.20
C ARG A 63 -25.38 16.12 4.96
N THR A 64 -26.63 16.13 4.52
CA THR A 64 -27.69 16.98 5.07
C THR A 64 -28.88 16.12 5.48
N GLY A 65 -29.30 16.22 6.74
CA GLY A 65 -30.44 15.44 7.26
C GLY A 65 -30.22 13.92 7.17
N GLY A 66 -28.98 13.45 7.31
CA GLY A 66 -28.62 12.04 7.21
C GLY A 66 -28.55 11.47 5.79
N VAL A 67 -28.73 12.30 4.76
CA VAL A 67 -28.67 11.91 3.33
C VAL A 67 -27.38 12.45 2.72
N THR A 68 -26.64 11.59 2.02
CA THR A 68 -25.44 11.98 1.27
C THR A 68 -25.84 12.43 -0.14
N GLN A 69 -25.31 13.57 -0.57
CA GLN A 69 -25.42 14.08 -1.93
C GLN A 69 -24.02 14.30 -2.51
N TYR A 70 -23.88 14.07 -3.81
CA TYR A 70 -22.61 14.18 -4.53
C TYR A 70 -22.62 15.43 -5.40
N LEU A 71 -21.61 16.28 -5.25
CA LEU A 71 -21.49 17.53 -6.01
C LEU A 71 -20.32 17.42 -6.98
N THR A 72 -20.54 17.91 -8.21
CA THR A 72 -19.57 17.84 -9.32
C THR A 72 -18.89 19.17 -9.62
N SER A 73 -19.20 20.23 -8.87
CA SER A 73 -18.57 21.54 -9.06
C SER A 73 -17.94 22.07 -7.76
N ALA A 74 -16.74 22.63 -7.89
CA ALA A 74 -16.01 23.22 -6.77
C ALA A 74 -16.77 24.39 -6.12
N SER A 75 -17.51 25.17 -6.91
CA SER A 75 -18.35 26.26 -6.38
C SER A 75 -19.50 25.73 -5.53
N ALA A 76 -20.18 24.66 -5.96
CA ALA A 76 -21.25 24.05 -5.18
C ALA A 76 -20.71 23.45 -3.87
N CYS A 77 -19.52 22.85 -3.90
CA CYS A 77 -18.84 22.36 -2.71
C CYS A 77 -18.50 23.50 -1.72
N ALA A 78 -18.04 24.65 -2.21
CA ALA A 78 -17.70 25.79 -1.38
C ALA A 78 -18.92 26.48 -0.75
N GLU A 79 -20.09 26.42 -1.40
CA GLU A 79 -21.35 27.00 -0.92
C GLU A 79 -22.17 26.04 -0.05
N ALA A 80 -21.81 24.75 -0.02
CA ALA A 80 -22.54 23.75 0.74
C ALA A 80 -22.39 23.93 2.26
N ALA A 81 -23.45 23.62 3.00
CA ALA A 81 -23.40 23.58 4.44
C ALA A 81 -22.60 22.35 4.92
N GLU A 82 -21.77 22.55 5.95
CA GLU A 82 -21.02 21.47 6.59
C GLU A 82 -21.96 20.39 7.19
N PRO A 83 -21.57 19.10 7.20
CA PRO A 83 -20.25 18.59 6.80
C PRO A 83 -20.08 18.37 5.28
N VAL A 84 -18.94 18.82 4.73
CA VAL A 84 -18.50 18.61 3.34
C VAL A 84 -17.24 17.76 3.30
N ALA A 85 -17.26 16.63 2.60
CA ALA A 85 -16.12 15.72 2.49
C ALA A 85 -15.53 15.74 1.07
N TYR A 86 -14.22 15.94 0.97
CA TYR A 86 -13.47 15.90 -0.29
C TYR A 86 -12.74 14.55 -0.43
N PRO A 87 -12.55 14.03 -1.66
CA PRO A 87 -11.69 12.86 -1.89
C PRO A 87 -10.27 13.08 -1.33
N GLY A 88 -9.64 12.01 -0.88
CA GLY A 88 -8.31 12.04 -0.28
C GLY A 88 -8.30 12.10 1.25
N TYR A 89 -7.20 12.62 1.82
CA TYR A 89 -6.93 12.58 3.25
C TYR A 89 -6.94 13.97 3.88
N THR A 90 -7.53 14.07 5.07
CA THR A 90 -7.39 15.18 6.00
C THR A 90 -6.40 14.82 7.12
N LEU A 91 -5.83 15.81 7.82
CA LEU A 91 -4.98 15.56 9.00
C LEU A 91 -5.67 14.67 10.05
N VAL A 92 -6.98 14.84 10.25
CA VAL A 92 -7.75 14.02 11.18
C VAL A 92 -7.79 12.56 10.71
N SER A 93 -8.06 12.34 9.43
CA SER A 93 -8.09 11.01 8.85
C SER A 93 -6.71 10.35 8.86
N GLU A 94 -5.64 11.08 8.54
CA GLU A 94 -4.27 10.56 8.56
C GLU A 94 -3.86 10.09 9.95
N VAL A 95 -4.09 10.92 10.97
CA VAL A 95 -3.83 10.55 12.37
C VAL A 95 -4.72 9.37 12.78
N GLY A 96 -5.99 9.37 12.39
CA GLY A 96 -6.91 8.27 12.67
C GLY A 96 -6.47 6.94 12.07
N TYR A 97 -6.05 6.92 10.81
CA TYR A 97 -5.53 5.74 10.14
C TYR A 97 -4.19 5.29 10.73
N MET A 98 -3.30 6.21 11.07
CA MET A 98 -2.03 5.89 11.73
C MET A 98 -2.27 5.21 13.09
N LEU A 99 -3.13 5.78 13.94
CA LEU A 99 -3.46 5.19 15.25
C LEU A 99 -4.13 3.83 15.10
N THR A 100 -5.04 3.70 14.13
CA THR A 100 -5.70 2.42 13.82
C THR A 100 -4.69 1.38 13.36
N LEU A 101 -3.75 1.75 12.49
CA LEU A 101 -2.70 0.87 11.99
C LEU A 101 -1.78 0.39 13.12
N LEU A 102 -1.27 1.30 13.96
CA LEU A 102 -0.42 0.95 15.10
C LEU A 102 -1.12 -0.01 16.07
N PHE A 103 -2.40 0.25 16.35
CA PHE A 103 -3.22 -0.62 17.17
C PHE A 103 -3.44 -1.99 16.52
N ALA A 104 -3.72 -2.03 15.21
CA ALA A 104 -3.92 -3.25 14.44
C ALA A 104 -2.64 -4.10 14.34
N LEU A 105 -1.47 -3.50 14.14
CA LEU A 105 -0.18 -4.20 14.10
C LEU A 105 0.08 -4.99 15.39
N THR A 106 -0.29 -4.42 16.54
CA THR A 106 -0.21 -5.14 17.83
C THR A 106 -1.11 -6.38 17.83
N GLY A 107 -2.33 -6.26 17.30
CA GLY A 107 -3.25 -7.38 17.11
C GLY A 107 -2.70 -8.45 16.16
N VAL A 108 -2.05 -8.03 15.07
CA VAL A 108 -1.39 -8.94 14.12
C VAL A 108 -0.27 -9.72 14.80
N VAL A 109 0.54 -9.10 15.67
CA VAL A 109 1.56 -9.83 16.44
C VAL A 109 0.93 -10.89 17.34
N PHE A 110 -0.18 -10.58 18.03
CA PHE A 110 -0.88 -11.59 18.83
C PHE A 110 -1.45 -12.71 17.97
N LEU A 111 -2.04 -12.38 16.81
CA LEU A 111 -2.53 -13.37 15.86
C LEU A 111 -1.40 -14.28 15.36
N MET A 112 -0.26 -13.71 14.98
CA MET A 112 0.91 -14.48 14.53
C MET A 112 1.41 -15.44 15.63
N ARG A 113 1.43 -14.99 16.89
CA ARG A 113 1.78 -15.85 18.04
C ARG A 113 0.78 -16.99 18.21
N ARG A 114 -0.50 -16.72 18.02
CA ARG A 114 -1.58 -17.71 18.21
C ARG A 114 -1.64 -18.74 17.10
N LEU A 115 -1.30 -18.35 15.88
CA LEU A 115 -1.17 -19.25 14.72
C LEU A 115 0.22 -19.90 14.64
N ASP A 116 1.13 -19.56 15.56
CA ASP A 116 2.53 -20.00 15.57
C ASP A 116 3.33 -19.68 14.29
N ILE A 117 2.95 -18.62 13.56
CA ILE A 117 3.59 -18.23 12.28
C ILE A 117 4.63 -17.11 12.45
N GLY A 118 5.45 -16.93 11.40
CA GLY A 118 6.33 -15.77 11.25
C GLY A 118 7.59 -15.78 12.12
N THR A 119 8.02 -16.95 12.57
CA THR A 119 9.35 -17.16 13.19
C THR A 119 10.43 -17.32 12.13
N ASP A 120 10.09 -17.94 11.01
CA ASP A 120 11.02 -18.29 9.95
C ASP A 120 11.00 -17.29 8.79
N ARG A 121 12.16 -17.12 8.17
CA ARG A 121 12.34 -16.23 7.01
C ARG A 121 11.48 -16.62 5.81
N ASN A 122 11.10 -17.89 5.70
CA ASN A 122 10.21 -18.39 4.65
C ASN A 122 8.84 -17.70 4.67
N PHE A 123 8.36 -17.27 5.85
CA PHE A 123 7.12 -16.51 5.95
C PHE A 123 7.18 -15.20 5.16
N PHE A 124 8.31 -14.47 5.22
CA PHE A 124 8.50 -13.25 4.43
C PHE A 124 8.34 -13.52 2.93
N TYR A 125 8.99 -14.56 2.41
CA TYR A 125 8.93 -14.91 0.98
C TYR A 125 7.54 -15.37 0.55
N SER A 126 6.82 -16.08 1.43
CA SER A 126 5.47 -16.55 1.16
C SER A 126 4.46 -15.42 0.94
N LEU A 127 4.72 -14.23 1.48
CA LEU A 127 3.88 -13.05 1.35
C LEU A 127 4.21 -12.18 0.12
N LEU A 128 5.31 -12.44 -0.59
CA LEU A 128 5.69 -11.63 -1.76
C LEU A 128 4.59 -11.50 -2.82
N PRO A 129 3.89 -12.57 -3.23
CA PRO A 129 2.83 -12.44 -4.21
C PRO A 129 1.68 -11.53 -3.75
N PHE A 130 1.39 -11.48 -2.44
CA PHE A 130 0.36 -10.59 -1.89
C PHE A 130 0.75 -9.11 -1.96
N MET A 131 2.05 -8.79 -1.89
CA MET A 131 2.54 -7.41 -2.08
C MET A 131 2.31 -6.93 -3.50
N PHE A 132 2.62 -7.77 -4.49
CA PHE A 132 2.30 -7.48 -5.88
C PHE A 132 0.80 -7.43 -6.13
N PHE A 133 0.04 -8.34 -5.52
CA PHE A 133 -1.42 -8.36 -5.62
C PHE A 133 -2.02 -7.04 -5.13
N GLY A 134 -1.56 -6.51 -4.00
CA GLY A 134 -2.02 -5.21 -3.50
C GLY A 134 -1.80 -4.07 -4.52
N GLY A 135 -0.61 -4.00 -5.11
CA GLY A 135 -0.32 -3.02 -6.17
C GLY A 135 -1.13 -3.24 -7.45
N ALA A 136 -1.31 -4.50 -7.88
CA ALA A 136 -2.10 -4.84 -9.06
C ALA A 136 -3.59 -4.56 -8.88
N LEU A 137 -4.16 -4.85 -7.70
CA LEU A 137 -5.55 -4.55 -7.38
C LEU A 137 -5.81 -3.04 -7.36
N ARG A 138 -4.82 -2.24 -6.97
CA ARG A 138 -4.88 -0.78 -7.14
C ARG A 138 -4.92 -0.34 -8.59
N VAL A 139 -4.23 -1.04 -9.49
CA VAL A 139 -4.34 -0.73 -10.93
C VAL A 139 -5.70 -1.13 -11.50
N VAL A 140 -6.36 -2.13 -10.89
CA VAL A 140 -7.77 -2.44 -11.21
C VAL A 140 -8.70 -1.29 -10.81
N GLU A 141 -8.46 -0.66 -9.65
CA GLU A 141 -9.15 0.59 -9.28
C GLU A 141 -8.84 1.70 -10.30
N ASP A 142 -7.56 1.98 -10.57
CA ASP A 142 -7.16 3.03 -11.51
C ASP A 142 -7.82 2.82 -12.90
N ALA A 143 -7.88 1.58 -13.41
CA ALA A 143 -8.55 1.23 -14.66
C ALA A 143 -10.09 1.37 -14.61
N ASN A 144 -10.70 1.21 -13.44
CA ASN A 144 -12.14 1.36 -13.26
C ASN A 144 -12.56 2.84 -13.24
N ASP A 145 -11.65 3.72 -12.81
CA ASP A 145 -11.85 5.17 -12.76
C ASP A 145 -11.66 5.85 -14.13
N THR A 146 -10.93 5.22 -15.06
CA THR A 146 -10.80 5.71 -16.45
C THR A 146 -12.01 5.36 -17.30
N ALA A 147 -12.73 4.27 -16.98
CA ALA A 147 -13.95 3.88 -17.67
C ALA A 147 -15.08 4.88 -17.38
N ALA A 148 -15.83 5.27 -18.41
CA ALA A 148 -17.09 5.99 -18.18
C ALA A 148 -17.98 5.12 -17.28
N VAL A 149 -18.66 5.70 -16.29
CA VAL A 149 -19.44 4.99 -15.25
C VAL A 149 -20.38 3.88 -15.79
N ALA A 150 -20.83 3.98 -17.05
CA ALA A 150 -21.65 2.98 -17.71
C ALA A 150 -20.91 1.70 -18.13
N GLU A 151 -19.58 1.76 -18.27
CA GLU A 151 -18.69 0.65 -18.66
C GLU A 151 -17.87 0.11 -17.49
N SER A 152 -17.89 0.77 -16.32
CA SER A 152 -17.22 0.30 -15.10
C SER A 152 -17.80 -1.05 -14.65
N ILE A 153 -16.96 -2.09 -14.64
CA ILE A 153 -17.36 -3.44 -14.22
C ILE A 153 -17.61 -3.48 -12.70
N ILE A 154 -16.82 -2.72 -11.94
CA ILE A 154 -16.96 -2.60 -10.49
C ILE A 154 -17.69 -1.29 -10.21
N THR A 155 -19.00 -1.38 -10.02
CA THR A 155 -19.86 -0.23 -9.72
C THR A 155 -20.05 -0.06 -8.21
N TYR A 156 -20.48 1.14 -7.82
CA TYR A 156 -20.90 1.40 -6.44
C TYR A 156 -22.03 0.44 -6.02
N PRO A 157 -21.95 -0.20 -4.84
CA PRO A 157 -21.01 0.08 -3.75
C PRO A 157 -19.72 -0.77 -3.74
N LEU A 158 -19.55 -1.72 -4.66
CA LEU A 158 -18.43 -2.67 -4.60
C LEU A 158 -17.07 -2.01 -4.87
N ASN A 159 -17.02 -0.94 -5.67
CA ASN A 159 -15.78 -0.20 -5.92
C ASN A 159 -15.18 0.39 -4.64
N THR A 160 -15.98 0.69 -3.62
CA THR A 160 -15.49 1.17 -2.32
C THR A 160 -14.49 0.21 -1.67
N LEU A 161 -14.55 -1.10 -1.98
CA LEU A 161 -13.63 -2.09 -1.44
C LEU A 161 -12.23 -2.01 -2.06
N VAL A 162 -12.09 -1.39 -3.22
CA VAL A 162 -10.81 -1.24 -3.94
C VAL A 162 -10.30 0.21 -3.95
N ILE A 163 -11.07 1.13 -3.36
CA ILE A 163 -10.70 2.55 -3.21
C ILE A 163 -9.89 2.76 -1.93
N SER A 164 -9.02 3.77 -1.95
CA SER A 164 -8.22 4.13 -0.78
C SER A 164 -9.04 4.82 0.32
N PRO A 165 -8.78 4.53 1.60
CA PRO A 165 -7.83 3.55 2.14
C PRO A 165 -8.44 2.15 2.36
N VAL A 166 -9.70 1.93 2.01
CA VAL A 166 -10.41 0.66 2.25
C VAL A 166 -9.71 -0.54 1.60
N ILE A 167 -9.09 -0.34 0.43
CA ILE A 167 -8.32 -1.38 -0.26
C ILE A 167 -7.25 -2.05 0.62
N TYR A 168 -6.64 -1.31 1.56
CA TYR A 168 -5.65 -1.89 2.47
C TYR A 168 -6.28 -2.94 3.39
N PHE A 169 -7.52 -2.71 3.85
CA PHE A 169 -8.27 -3.71 4.60
C PHE A 169 -8.69 -4.89 3.72
N THR A 170 -9.09 -4.64 2.47
CA THR A 170 -9.41 -5.70 1.50
C THR A 170 -8.23 -6.64 1.28
N VAL A 171 -7.06 -6.08 0.97
CA VAL A 171 -5.82 -6.86 0.78
C VAL A 171 -5.42 -7.58 2.07
N PHE A 172 -5.55 -6.93 3.23
CA PHE A 172 -5.30 -7.57 4.52
C PHE A 172 -6.23 -8.75 4.78
N LEU A 173 -7.54 -8.61 4.55
CA LEU A 173 -8.52 -9.67 4.78
C LEU A 173 -8.34 -10.84 3.81
N VAL A 174 -8.01 -10.57 2.54
CA VAL A 174 -7.67 -11.62 1.56
C VAL A 174 -6.41 -12.36 2.01
N THR A 175 -5.36 -11.65 2.40
CA THR A 175 -4.11 -12.25 2.92
C THR A 175 -4.37 -13.04 4.20
N LEU A 176 -5.17 -12.52 5.13
CA LEU A 176 -5.55 -13.18 6.37
C LEU A 176 -6.34 -14.46 6.11
N GLY A 177 -7.29 -14.42 5.18
CA GLY A 177 -8.03 -15.61 4.73
C GLY A 177 -7.10 -16.66 4.13
N ALA A 178 -6.13 -16.25 3.32
CA ALA A 178 -5.11 -17.14 2.76
C ALA A 178 -4.22 -17.77 3.85
N ILE A 179 -3.80 -16.98 4.86
CA ILE A 179 -3.06 -17.48 6.03
C ILE A 179 -3.90 -18.52 6.78
N ALA A 180 -5.18 -18.23 7.04
CA ALA A 180 -6.06 -19.16 7.75
C ALA A 180 -6.23 -20.49 6.99
N VAL A 181 -6.38 -20.43 5.66
CA VAL A 181 -6.42 -21.63 4.81
C VAL A 181 -5.09 -22.38 4.84
N ALA A 182 -3.97 -21.68 4.67
CA ALA A 182 -2.64 -22.28 4.68
C ALA A 182 -2.32 -23.00 6.00
N VAL A 183 -2.60 -22.36 7.13
CA VAL A 183 -2.43 -22.94 8.47
C VAL A 183 -3.39 -24.11 8.70
N ALA A 184 -4.63 -24.05 8.20
CA ALA A 184 -5.56 -25.17 8.28
C ALA A 184 -5.09 -26.39 7.45
N LEU A 185 -4.47 -26.18 6.29
CA LEU A 185 -3.90 -27.24 5.45
C LEU A 185 -2.71 -27.92 6.13
N GLU A 186 -1.86 -27.16 6.80
CA GLU A 186 -0.77 -27.70 7.62
C GLU A 186 -1.31 -28.51 8.81
N HIS A 187 -2.28 -27.97 9.56
CA HIS A 187 -2.88 -28.67 10.70
C HIS A 187 -3.64 -29.96 10.33
N THR A 188 -4.03 -30.10 9.07
CA THR A 188 -4.71 -31.31 8.56
C THR A 188 -3.76 -32.25 7.82
N ASP A 189 -2.45 -32.03 7.94
CA ASP A 189 -1.39 -32.82 7.31
C ASP A 189 -1.50 -32.92 5.78
N VAL A 190 -2.16 -31.93 5.14
CA VAL A 190 -2.26 -31.84 3.67
C VAL A 190 -0.96 -31.32 3.07
N THR A 191 -0.26 -30.45 3.80
CA THR A 191 1.04 -29.88 3.42
C THR A 191 1.99 -29.88 4.59
N ASP A 192 3.28 -30.13 4.35
CA ASP A 192 4.31 -30.17 5.41
C ASP A 192 4.56 -28.81 6.09
N SER A 193 4.14 -27.70 5.47
CA SER A 193 4.32 -26.35 5.98
C SER A 193 3.28 -25.38 5.43
N TYR A 194 2.92 -24.33 6.19
CA TYR A 194 1.94 -23.33 5.76
C TYR A 194 2.47 -22.34 4.70
N GLU A 195 3.79 -22.14 4.57
CA GLU A 195 4.37 -21.13 3.67
C GLU A 195 4.14 -21.46 2.19
N ARG A 196 4.18 -22.75 1.83
CA ARG A 196 3.95 -23.22 0.45
C ARG A 196 2.52 -22.95 -0.04
N PRO A 197 1.46 -23.41 0.66
CA PRO A 197 0.10 -23.09 0.26
C PRO A 197 -0.18 -21.58 0.32
N LEU A 198 0.39 -20.85 1.28
CA LEU A 198 0.26 -19.40 1.35
C LEU A 198 0.82 -18.71 0.10
N PHE A 199 2.05 -19.04 -0.30
CA PHE A 199 2.65 -18.52 -1.54
C PHE A 199 1.81 -18.89 -2.77
N ALA A 200 1.34 -20.13 -2.86
CA ALA A 200 0.53 -20.59 -3.99
C ALA A 200 -0.80 -19.81 -4.10
N ILE A 201 -1.51 -19.60 -2.98
CA ILE A 201 -2.74 -18.80 -2.95
C ILE A 201 -2.43 -17.37 -3.42
N GLY A 202 -1.33 -16.78 -2.92
CA GLY A 202 -0.85 -15.47 -3.33
C GLY A 202 -0.60 -15.35 -4.84
N VAL A 203 0.07 -16.35 -5.44
CA VAL A 203 0.29 -16.42 -6.89
C VAL A 203 -1.02 -16.53 -7.66
N VAL A 204 -1.97 -17.32 -7.17
CA VAL A 204 -3.30 -17.45 -7.80
C VAL A 204 -4.04 -16.12 -7.80
N VAL A 205 -4.15 -15.44 -6.65
CA VAL A 205 -4.88 -14.16 -6.59
C VAL A 205 -4.20 -13.06 -7.41
N LEU A 206 -2.86 -13.01 -7.39
CA LEU A 206 -2.09 -12.11 -8.26
C LEU A 206 -2.34 -12.44 -9.74
N GLY A 207 -2.23 -13.72 -10.12
CA GLY A 207 -2.42 -14.18 -11.49
C GLY A 207 -3.81 -13.87 -12.04
N LEU A 208 -4.85 -14.06 -11.22
CA LEU A 208 -6.22 -13.68 -11.57
C LEU A 208 -6.38 -12.16 -11.77
N THR A 209 -5.74 -11.37 -10.91
CA THR A 209 -5.76 -9.90 -11.00
C THR A 209 -5.06 -9.40 -12.26
N LEU A 210 -3.87 -9.93 -12.56
CA LEU A 210 -3.14 -9.61 -13.78
C LEU A 210 -3.90 -10.08 -15.03
N ALA A 211 -4.45 -11.29 -15.02
CA ALA A 211 -5.25 -11.80 -16.12
C ALA A 211 -6.46 -10.90 -16.43
N TYR A 212 -7.10 -10.34 -15.40
CA TYR A 212 -8.14 -9.36 -15.57
C TYR A 212 -7.63 -8.06 -16.23
N LEU A 213 -6.53 -7.47 -15.74
CA LEU A 213 -5.94 -6.28 -16.37
C LEU A 213 -5.54 -6.52 -17.84
N PHE A 214 -4.92 -7.66 -18.14
CA PHE A 214 -4.61 -8.05 -19.52
C PHE A 214 -5.86 -8.22 -20.37
N SER A 215 -6.95 -8.75 -19.79
CA SER A 215 -8.21 -8.86 -20.52
C SER A 215 -8.79 -7.48 -20.88
N LEU A 216 -8.64 -6.47 -20.03
CA LEU A 216 -9.08 -5.10 -20.34
C LEU A 216 -8.29 -4.54 -21.53
N ALA A 217 -6.96 -4.70 -21.51
CA ALA A 217 -6.09 -4.24 -22.59
C ALA A 217 -6.39 -4.96 -23.93
N ILE A 218 -6.56 -6.28 -23.92
CA ILE A 218 -6.83 -7.07 -25.13
C ILE A 218 -8.20 -6.73 -25.74
N ASN A 219 -9.20 -6.47 -24.90
CA ASN A 219 -10.54 -6.12 -25.34
C ASN A 219 -10.70 -4.63 -25.71
N GLY A 220 -9.64 -3.82 -25.56
CA GLY A 220 -9.66 -2.39 -25.89
C GLY A 220 -10.60 -1.58 -25.01
N ALA A 221 -10.63 -1.87 -23.70
CA ALA A 221 -11.39 -1.10 -22.73
C ALA A 221 -11.00 0.39 -22.79
N GLN A 222 -11.97 1.29 -22.71
CA GLN A 222 -11.70 2.73 -22.77
C GLN A 222 -10.76 3.16 -21.64
N GLY A 223 -9.74 3.94 -21.99
CA GLY A 223 -8.75 4.43 -21.02
C GLY A 223 -7.75 3.38 -20.55
N VAL A 224 -7.71 2.18 -21.17
CA VAL A 224 -6.70 1.14 -20.91
C VAL A 224 -5.85 0.92 -22.15
N GLU A 225 -4.54 1.09 -22.01
CA GLU A 225 -3.54 0.83 -23.05
C GLU A 225 -2.62 -0.34 -22.65
N PHE A 226 -1.57 -0.58 -23.43
CA PHE A 226 -0.56 -1.59 -23.08
C PHE A 226 0.83 -1.26 -23.64
N HIS A 227 1.76 -0.93 -22.73
CA HIS A 227 3.13 -0.50 -23.00
C HIS A 227 4.15 -1.49 -22.41
N PRO A 228 4.33 -2.68 -22.99
CA PRO A 228 5.20 -3.72 -22.42
C PRO A 228 6.67 -3.29 -22.31
N GLN A 229 7.12 -2.36 -23.17
CA GLN A 229 8.47 -1.81 -23.11
C GLN A 229 8.72 -1.04 -21.80
N VAL A 230 7.71 -0.37 -21.24
CA VAL A 230 7.82 0.37 -19.98
C VAL A 230 8.07 -0.59 -18.82
N LEU A 231 7.32 -1.69 -18.76
CA LEU A 231 7.51 -2.76 -17.77
C LEU A 231 8.93 -3.32 -17.80
N VAL A 232 9.45 -3.61 -18.99
CA VAL A 232 10.80 -4.16 -19.17
C VAL A 232 11.86 -3.18 -18.69
N VAL A 233 11.76 -1.90 -19.07
CA VAL A 233 12.72 -0.87 -18.67
C VAL A 233 12.70 -0.66 -17.16
N MET A 234 11.52 -0.59 -16.54
CA MET A 234 11.39 -0.42 -15.09
C MET A 234 11.97 -1.61 -14.32
N LEU A 235 11.63 -2.84 -14.70
CA LEU A 235 12.15 -4.04 -14.04
C LEU A 235 13.67 -4.18 -14.24
N ALA A 236 14.19 -3.86 -15.43
CA ALA A 236 15.62 -3.87 -15.69
C ALA A 236 16.34 -2.82 -14.83
N GLY A 237 15.85 -1.58 -14.81
CA GLY A 237 16.42 -0.51 -13.99
C GLY A 237 16.39 -0.83 -12.50
N ALA A 238 15.27 -1.36 -11.99
CA ALA A 238 15.11 -1.73 -10.58
C ALA A 238 16.06 -2.88 -10.20
N THR A 239 16.17 -3.89 -11.06
CA THR A 239 17.04 -5.05 -10.82
C THR A 239 18.52 -4.65 -10.88
N LEU A 240 18.92 -3.85 -11.88
CA LEU A 240 20.30 -3.39 -12.01
C LEU A 240 20.72 -2.48 -10.86
N SER A 241 19.87 -1.54 -10.45
CA SER A 241 20.16 -0.64 -9.33
C SER A 241 20.21 -1.40 -8.01
N ALA A 242 19.27 -2.30 -7.74
CA ALA A 242 19.30 -3.15 -6.55
C ALA A 242 20.53 -4.08 -6.52
N ALA A 243 20.89 -4.69 -7.66
CA ALA A 243 22.08 -5.53 -7.77
C ALA A 243 23.37 -4.73 -7.55
N ALA A 244 23.45 -3.51 -8.07
CA ALA A 244 24.58 -2.61 -7.84
C ALA A 244 24.69 -2.22 -6.37
N THR A 245 23.58 -1.84 -5.73
CA THR A 245 23.54 -1.54 -4.28
C THR A 245 23.94 -2.76 -3.46
N TRP A 246 23.42 -3.94 -3.78
CA TRP A 246 23.76 -5.19 -3.08
C TRP A 246 25.24 -5.54 -3.22
N TRP A 247 25.80 -5.42 -4.42
CA TRP A 247 27.22 -5.62 -4.67
C TRP A 247 28.10 -4.65 -3.87
N LEU A 248 27.71 -3.37 -3.79
CA LEU A 248 28.41 -2.37 -2.97
C LEU A 248 28.38 -2.75 -1.48
N ILE A 249 27.23 -3.20 -0.98
CA ILE A 249 27.07 -3.68 0.40
C ILE A 249 28.01 -4.86 0.66
N GLU A 250 27.95 -5.92 -0.15
CA GLU A 250 28.80 -7.10 0.03
C GLU A 250 30.29 -6.77 -0.05
N ARG A 251 30.67 -5.82 -0.91
CA ARG A 251 32.08 -5.46 -1.13
C ARG A 251 32.65 -4.56 -0.04
N PHE A 252 31.90 -3.58 0.43
CA PHE A 252 32.42 -2.49 1.25
C PHE A 252 31.86 -2.44 2.68
N ALA A 253 30.65 -2.96 2.90
CA ALA A 253 29.97 -2.89 4.20
C ALA A 253 29.05 -4.11 4.45
N PRO A 254 29.59 -5.35 4.47
CA PRO A 254 28.77 -6.57 4.63
C PRO A 254 28.06 -6.67 5.98
N GLN A 255 28.39 -5.80 6.94
CA GLN A 255 27.65 -5.71 8.21
C GLN A 255 26.23 -5.17 8.03
N ILE A 256 25.93 -4.50 6.90
CA ILE A 256 24.60 -3.93 6.63
C ILE A 256 23.54 -5.02 6.48
N ASN A 257 23.88 -6.15 5.86
CA ASN A 257 22.91 -7.20 5.51
C ASN A 257 23.08 -8.48 6.34
N SER A 258 23.89 -8.47 7.40
CA SER A 258 24.17 -9.69 8.18
C SER A 258 22.91 -10.23 8.88
N GLY A 259 22.08 -9.35 9.44
CA GLY A 259 20.83 -9.75 10.09
C GLY A 259 19.73 -10.14 9.11
N THR A 260 19.54 -9.38 8.03
CA THR A 260 18.46 -9.62 7.08
C THR A 260 18.78 -10.68 6.03
N GLU A 261 20.06 -10.92 5.75
CA GLU A 261 20.55 -11.68 4.59
C GLU A 261 19.76 -11.32 3.31
N THR A 262 19.32 -12.32 2.54
CA THR A 262 18.60 -12.19 1.28
C THR A 262 17.25 -11.46 1.40
N ILE A 263 16.65 -11.34 2.60
CA ILE A 263 15.47 -10.48 2.80
C ILE A 263 15.84 -9.02 2.49
N GLY A 264 17.03 -8.60 2.88
CA GLY A 264 17.53 -7.24 2.63
C GLY A 264 17.62 -6.93 1.14
N LEU A 265 18.04 -7.90 0.31
CA LEU A 265 18.06 -7.76 -1.14
C LEU A 265 16.66 -7.51 -1.70
N VAL A 266 15.66 -8.27 -1.23
CA VAL A 266 14.27 -8.12 -1.70
C VAL A 266 13.68 -6.77 -1.26
N ILE A 267 14.01 -6.29 -0.07
CA ILE A 267 13.63 -4.95 0.39
C ILE A 267 14.23 -3.87 -0.50
N ILE A 268 15.56 -3.91 -0.72
CA ILE A 268 16.24 -2.95 -1.61
C ILE A 268 15.62 -2.99 -3.01
N TRP A 269 15.37 -4.20 -3.55
CA TRP A 269 14.74 -4.36 -4.85
C TRP A 269 13.32 -3.78 -4.89
N GLY A 270 12.48 -4.03 -3.88
CA GLY A 270 11.13 -3.47 -3.83
C GLY A 270 11.10 -1.94 -3.79
N HIS A 271 12.04 -1.31 -3.08
CA HIS A 271 12.20 0.14 -3.08
C HIS A 271 12.83 0.68 -4.38
N ALA A 272 13.68 -0.12 -5.03
CA ALA A 272 14.20 0.19 -6.36
C ALA A 272 13.11 0.17 -7.43
N VAL A 273 12.15 -0.78 -7.36
CA VAL A 273 10.98 -0.82 -8.26
C VAL A 273 10.19 0.49 -8.16
N ASP A 274 9.93 0.97 -6.94
CA ASP A 274 9.24 2.25 -6.72
C ASP A 274 10.04 3.47 -7.20
N GLY A 275 11.33 3.50 -6.85
CA GLY A 275 12.23 4.56 -7.30
C GLY A 275 12.28 4.65 -8.82
N VAL A 276 12.50 3.53 -9.51
CA VAL A 276 12.59 3.48 -10.98
C VAL A 276 11.23 3.74 -11.63
N ALA A 277 10.12 3.25 -11.05
CA ALA A 277 8.79 3.55 -11.56
C ALA A 277 8.53 5.06 -11.59
N ASN A 278 8.96 5.79 -10.55
CA ASN A 278 8.88 7.25 -10.52
C ASN A 278 9.79 7.91 -11.55
N VAL A 279 11.05 7.45 -11.70
CA VAL A 279 11.96 7.99 -12.72
C VAL A 279 11.38 7.82 -14.12
N ILE A 280 11.01 6.59 -14.48
CA ILE A 280 10.52 6.30 -15.83
C ILE A 280 9.16 6.97 -16.04
N GLY A 281 8.26 6.85 -15.06
CA GLY A 281 6.89 7.35 -15.15
C GLY A 281 6.77 8.87 -15.27
N LEU A 282 7.70 9.61 -14.68
CA LEU A 282 7.70 11.09 -14.69
C LEU A 282 8.55 11.66 -15.85
N ASP A 283 9.74 11.09 -16.10
CA ASP A 283 10.72 11.71 -17.00
C ASP A 283 10.85 11.03 -18.37
N TRP A 284 10.52 9.74 -18.50
CA TRP A 284 10.92 8.93 -19.67
C TRP A 284 9.78 8.24 -20.41
N MET A 285 8.54 8.35 -19.93
CA MET A 285 7.40 7.68 -20.57
C MET A 285 7.17 8.15 -22.02
N THR A 286 7.37 9.44 -22.29
CA THR A 286 7.18 10.02 -23.63
C THR A 286 8.21 9.46 -24.62
N GLU A 287 9.46 9.35 -24.19
CA GLU A 287 10.60 8.81 -24.93
C GLU A 287 10.42 7.32 -25.21
N LEU A 288 9.76 6.59 -24.31
CA LEU A 288 9.38 5.19 -24.49
C LEU A 288 8.12 5.00 -25.35
N GLY A 289 7.55 6.08 -25.89
CA GLY A 289 6.37 6.05 -26.75
C GLY A 289 5.08 5.72 -26.00
N ALA A 290 5.04 5.91 -24.67
CA ALA A 290 3.91 5.56 -23.81
C ALA A 290 3.09 6.77 -23.32
N GLY A 291 3.48 7.99 -23.71
CA GLY A 291 2.81 9.24 -23.32
C GLY A 291 2.95 9.57 -21.82
N PRO A 292 2.68 10.82 -21.40
CA PRO A 292 2.72 11.17 -19.98
C PRO A 292 1.60 10.46 -19.20
N ASN A 293 1.94 9.77 -18.12
CA ASN A 293 0.99 8.95 -17.33
C ASN A 293 1.04 9.23 -15.82
N LEU A 294 2.23 9.49 -15.26
CA LEU A 294 2.36 9.76 -13.83
C LEU A 294 2.49 11.25 -13.53
N VAL A 295 2.02 11.62 -12.33
CA VAL A 295 2.20 12.94 -11.70
C VAL A 295 2.65 12.69 -10.26
N PRO A 296 3.56 13.48 -9.68
CA PRO A 296 3.99 13.29 -8.30
C PRO A 296 2.80 13.43 -7.34
N LYS A 297 2.43 12.34 -6.64
CA LYS A 297 1.30 12.33 -5.69
C LYS A 297 1.70 12.63 -4.24
N HIS A 298 2.98 12.50 -3.88
CA HIS A 298 3.46 12.73 -2.51
C HIS A 298 4.33 13.99 -2.41
N PRO A 299 4.22 14.79 -1.33
CA PRO A 299 4.99 16.02 -1.15
C PRO A 299 6.50 15.82 -1.21
N VAL A 300 7.02 14.68 -0.71
CA VAL A 300 8.45 14.36 -0.75
C VAL A 300 8.93 14.13 -2.18
N ASN A 301 8.15 13.41 -2.98
CA ASN A 301 8.46 13.18 -4.39
C ASN A 301 8.44 14.50 -5.16
N GLN A 302 7.37 15.29 -4.97
CA GLN A 302 7.24 16.61 -5.58
C GLN A 302 8.39 17.54 -5.19
N PHE A 303 8.77 17.57 -3.91
CA PHE A 303 9.92 18.35 -3.45
C PHE A 303 11.23 17.94 -4.12
N VAL A 304 11.49 16.63 -4.26
CA VAL A 304 12.70 16.13 -4.92
C VAL A 304 12.75 16.56 -6.38
N VAL A 305 11.63 16.45 -7.10
CA VAL A 305 11.49 16.88 -8.49
C VAL A 305 11.70 18.40 -8.62
N ASP A 306 10.98 19.19 -7.83
CA ASP A 306 11.05 20.66 -7.86
C ASP A 306 12.47 21.16 -7.53
N PHE A 307 13.11 20.57 -6.52
CA PHE A 307 14.46 20.91 -6.14
C PHE A 307 15.46 20.61 -7.26
N THR A 308 15.34 19.44 -7.89
CA THR A 308 16.24 19.00 -8.98
C THR A 308 16.11 19.91 -10.20
N ALA A 309 14.88 20.20 -10.61
CA ALA A 309 14.57 21.11 -11.71
C ALA A 309 15.13 22.52 -11.46
N SER A 310 15.07 22.99 -10.21
CA SER A 310 15.59 24.32 -9.85
C SER A 310 17.13 24.39 -9.73
N THR A 311 17.80 23.26 -9.57
CA THR A 311 19.24 23.19 -9.27
C THR A 311 20.09 22.78 -10.46
N LEU A 312 19.60 21.88 -11.32
CA LEU A 312 20.39 21.36 -12.45
C LEU A 312 20.42 22.33 -13.64
N PRO A 313 21.59 22.57 -14.26
CA PRO A 313 21.67 23.31 -15.52
C PRO A 313 20.87 22.63 -16.64
N ALA A 314 20.23 23.43 -17.50
CA ALA A 314 19.36 22.97 -18.58
C ALA A 314 19.93 21.83 -19.48
N PRO A 315 21.24 21.81 -19.83
CA PRO A 315 21.79 20.71 -20.63
C PRO A 315 21.85 19.36 -19.90
N ILE A 316 22.01 19.37 -18.57
CA ILE A 316 22.02 18.16 -17.75
C ILE A 316 20.58 17.72 -17.51
N HIS A 317 19.73 18.67 -17.15
CA HIS A 317 18.28 18.49 -16.98
C HIS A 317 17.63 17.77 -18.16
N ALA A 318 17.89 18.22 -19.39
CA ALA A 318 17.33 17.61 -20.61
C ALA A 318 17.78 16.17 -20.87
N ILE A 319 18.82 15.68 -20.18
CA ILE A 319 19.37 14.33 -20.34
C ILE A 319 19.00 13.44 -19.15
N THR A 320 18.88 13.99 -17.94
CA THR A 320 18.69 13.19 -16.72
C THR A 320 17.25 13.14 -16.26
N GLY A 321 16.42 14.10 -16.64
CA GLY A 321 15.13 14.34 -16.00
C GLY A 321 15.29 14.85 -14.56
N ASP A 322 14.18 14.90 -13.83
CA ASP A 322 14.07 15.48 -12.48
C ASP A 322 13.82 14.47 -11.36
N ALA A 323 13.33 13.27 -11.70
CA ALA A 323 12.90 12.27 -10.71
C ALA A 323 14.02 11.31 -10.29
N TRP A 324 15.16 11.26 -11.00
CA TRP A 324 16.27 10.33 -10.69
C TRP A 324 16.80 10.38 -9.23
N PRO A 325 16.82 11.52 -8.51
CA PRO A 325 17.28 11.52 -7.13
C PRO A 325 16.33 10.76 -6.19
N PHE A 326 15.06 10.60 -6.56
CA PHE A 326 14.10 9.82 -5.78
C PHE A 326 14.52 8.34 -5.67
N LEU A 327 15.06 7.77 -6.75
CA LEU A 327 15.64 6.42 -6.72
C LEU A 327 16.79 6.33 -5.72
N LEU A 328 17.69 7.31 -5.70
CA LEU A 328 18.80 7.31 -4.73
C LEU A 328 18.29 7.41 -3.29
N VAL A 329 17.32 8.29 -3.04
CA VAL A 329 16.68 8.43 -1.72
C VAL A 329 16.08 7.09 -1.28
N LYS A 330 15.35 6.40 -2.17
CA LYS A 330 14.77 5.09 -1.91
C LYS A 330 15.83 4.02 -1.60
N LEU A 331 16.89 3.93 -2.40
CA LEU A 331 17.97 2.97 -2.19
C LEU A 331 18.71 3.24 -0.87
N VAL A 332 18.99 4.50 -0.55
CA VAL A 332 19.64 4.87 0.73
C VAL A 332 18.73 4.56 1.91
N ALA A 333 17.44 4.93 1.83
CA ALA A 333 16.48 4.64 2.89
C ALA A 333 16.32 3.13 3.11
N ALA A 334 16.17 2.34 2.04
CA ALA A 334 16.07 0.89 2.13
C ALA A 334 17.34 0.26 2.72
N THR A 335 18.52 0.73 2.30
CA THR A 335 19.82 0.29 2.84
C THR A 335 19.93 0.61 4.33
N PHE A 336 19.53 1.81 4.74
CA PHE A 336 19.51 2.21 6.15
C PHE A 336 18.58 1.32 6.97
N VAL A 337 17.38 1.03 6.47
CA VAL A 337 16.43 0.16 7.17
C VAL A 337 17.00 -1.25 7.29
N VAL A 338 17.58 -1.81 6.23
CA VAL A 338 18.25 -3.12 6.25
C VAL A 338 19.37 -3.16 7.29
N TRP A 339 20.18 -2.10 7.38
CA TRP A 339 21.24 -1.96 8.37
C TRP A 339 20.73 -1.97 9.83
N VAL A 340 19.56 -1.40 10.10
CA VAL A 340 18.98 -1.36 11.46
C VAL A 340 18.56 -2.75 11.96
N PHE A 341 18.28 -3.70 11.07
CA PHE A 341 17.83 -5.05 11.43
C PHE A 341 19.00 -6.01 11.61
N GLU A 342 19.71 -5.85 12.74
CA GLU A 342 20.81 -6.73 13.15
C GLU A 342 20.32 -8.12 13.60
N GLU A 343 21.22 -9.13 13.57
CA GLU A 343 20.92 -10.53 13.91
C GLU A 343 20.24 -10.69 15.28
N GLY A 344 20.70 -9.96 16.31
CA GLY A 344 20.14 -10.05 17.67
C GLY A 344 18.66 -9.69 17.75
N ILE A 345 18.17 -8.79 16.88
CA ILE A 345 16.75 -8.40 16.86
C ILE A 345 15.86 -9.55 16.37
N PHE A 346 16.37 -10.40 15.46
CA PHE A 346 15.69 -11.62 15.02
C PHE A 346 15.64 -12.68 16.11
N GLU A 347 16.70 -12.81 16.92
CA GLU A 347 16.74 -13.77 18.03
C GLU A 347 15.81 -13.36 19.17
N GLU A 348 15.78 -12.07 19.52
CA GLU A 348 14.95 -11.55 20.62
C GLU A 348 13.46 -11.49 20.27
N SER A 349 13.12 -11.12 19.04
CA SER A 349 11.75 -10.78 18.67
C SER A 349 11.37 -11.17 17.23
N PRO A 350 11.52 -12.45 16.81
CA PRO A 350 11.47 -12.86 15.41
C PRO A 350 10.19 -12.44 14.68
N ARG A 351 9.02 -12.60 15.31
CA ARG A 351 7.72 -12.22 14.72
C ARG A 351 7.56 -10.71 14.52
N TYR A 352 8.07 -9.93 15.46
CA TYR A 352 8.02 -8.47 15.36
C TYR A 352 8.95 -7.99 14.25
N THR A 353 10.15 -8.56 14.19
CA THR A 353 11.13 -8.33 13.13
C THR A 353 10.56 -8.67 11.76
N MET A 354 9.95 -9.84 11.60
CA MET A 354 9.29 -10.23 10.34
C MET A 354 8.18 -9.26 9.95
N LEU A 355 7.30 -8.90 10.89
CA LEU A 355 6.20 -7.98 10.61
C LEU A 355 6.72 -6.61 10.13
N LEU A 356 7.79 -6.09 10.74
CA LEU A 356 8.40 -4.83 10.32
C LEU A 356 9.05 -4.93 8.94
N LEU A 357 9.79 -6.00 8.65
CA LEU A 357 10.41 -6.20 7.34
C LEU A 357 9.36 -6.33 6.23
N ILE A 358 8.27 -7.04 6.51
CA ILE A 358 7.09 -7.14 5.63
C ILE A 358 6.48 -5.75 5.39
N ALA A 359 6.31 -4.94 6.44
CA ALA A 359 5.78 -3.58 6.33
C ALA A 359 6.71 -2.66 5.51
N VAL A 360 8.03 -2.74 5.73
CA VAL A 360 9.04 -1.98 4.98
C VAL A 360 9.01 -2.36 3.50
N LEU A 361 8.90 -3.66 3.18
CA LEU A 361 8.74 -4.09 1.80
C LEU A 361 7.44 -3.55 1.21
N ALA A 362 6.31 -3.64 1.93
CA ALA A 362 5.02 -3.15 1.46
C ALA A 362 5.04 -1.66 1.10
N VAL A 363 5.77 -0.84 1.85
CA VAL A 363 5.95 0.61 1.58
C VAL A 363 6.73 0.89 0.30
N GLY A 364 7.64 0.01 -0.11
CA GLY A 364 8.35 0.12 -1.39
C GLY A 364 7.60 -0.58 -2.53
N LEU A 365 7.44 -1.89 -2.39
CA LEU A 365 6.92 -2.76 -3.45
C LEU A 365 5.44 -2.51 -3.77
N GLY A 366 4.64 -2.08 -2.80
CA GLY A 366 3.22 -1.76 -3.03
C GLY A 366 3.03 -0.59 -4.01
N PRO A 367 3.51 0.62 -3.68
CA PRO A 367 3.53 1.76 -4.61
C PRO A 367 4.28 1.45 -5.90
N GLY A 368 5.46 0.82 -5.82
CA GLY A 368 6.25 0.50 -7.01
C GLY A 368 5.55 -0.45 -7.97
N THR A 369 4.85 -1.47 -7.47
CA THR A 369 4.05 -2.37 -8.31
C THR A 369 2.88 -1.63 -8.96
N ARG A 370 2.17 -0.79 -8.18
CA ARG A 370 1.07 0.02 -8.71
C ARG A 370 1.57 0.93 -9.83
N ASP A 371 2.58 1.76 -9.57
CA ASP A 371 3.08 2.74 -10.54
C ASP A 371 3.64 2.06 -11.79
N MET A 372 4.36 0.95 -11.63
CA MET A 372 4.86 0.14 -12.74
C MET A 372 3.73 -0.42 -13.60
N LEU A 373 2.73 -1.07 -12.99
CA LEU A 373 1.61 -1.65 -13.72
C LEU A 373 0.71 -0.57 -14.32
N ARG A 374 0.47 0.53 -13.60
CA ARG A 374 -0.31 1.69 -14.06
C ARG A 374 0.31 2.31 -15.31
N ALA A 375 1.63 2.55 -15.29
CA ALA A 375 2.37 3.02 -16.45
C ALA A 375 2.32 2.02 -17.62
N THR A 376 2.39 0.72 -17.31
CA THR A 376 2.29 -0.36 -18.31
C THR A 376 0.91 -0.43 -18.95
N PHE A 377 -0.16 -0.22 -18.19
CA PHE A 377 -1.55 -0.30 -18.68
C PHE A 377 -2.13 1.05 -19.11
N GLY A 378 -1.39 2.16 -19.01
CA GLY A 378 -1.86 3.44 -19.51
C GLY A 378 -3.03 4.06 -18.73
N VAL A 379 -3.30 3.62 -17.50
CA VAL A 379 -4.49 4.00 -16.71
C VAL A 379 -4.24 5.13 -15.70
#